data_AF-A0A222G467-F1
#
_entry.id   AF-A0A222G467-F1
#
_cell.length_a   1.000
_cell.length_b   1.000
_cell.length_c   1.000
_cell.angle_alpha   90.00
_cell.angle_beta   90.00
_cell.angle_gamma   90.00
#
_symmetry.space_group_name_H-M   'P 1'
#
loop_
_entity.id
_entity.type
_entity.pdbx_description
1 polymer ?
#
loop_
_entity_poly.entity_id
_entity_poly.type
_entity_poly.pdbx_seq_one_letter_code
_entity_poly.pdbx_strand_id
1 'polypeptide(L)'
;MALSAIEIIDNVIDVSEMLLKLLDALNTERERQVAESAEQDDKSSANTTKLLKLMVIREDKIHQLFEGFSSEELQIHHTKLLAISALDNQLVEKVNRTQNSAKSKILTLKKNRKAINLYQKL
;
A
#
# COMPACT_ATOMS: atom_id res chain seq x y z
N MET A 1 -15.00 -12.06 23.01
CA MET A 1 -14.85 -13.41 22.43
C MET A 1 -13.58 -13.40 21.61
N ALA A 2 -12.69 -14.38 21.77
CA ALA A 2 -11.53 -14.50 20.90
C ALA A 2 -12.01 -14.86 19.49
N LEU A 3 -11.53 -14.16 18.47
CA LEU A 3 -11.78 -14.53 17.08
C LEU A 3 -11.10 -15.86 16.79
N SER A 4 -11.74 -16.71 15.99
CA SER A 4 -11.15 -17.95 15.50
C SER A 4 -10.04 -17.67 14.47
N ALA A 5 -9.15 -18.64 14.26
CA ALA A 5 -8.04 -18.52 13.30
C ALA A 5 -8.55 -18.16 11.90
N ILE A 6 -9.66 -18.78 11.48
CA ILE A 6 -10.26 -18.54 10.18
C ILE A 6 -10.80 -17.12 10.02
N GLU A 7 -11.42 -16.56 11.06
CA GLU A 7 -11.92 -15.18 11.04
C GLU A 7 -10.77 -14.17 11.00
N ILE A 8 -9.66 -14.44 11.69
CA ILE A 8 -8.48 -13.59 11.64
C ILE A 8 -7.85 -13.64 10.25
N ILE A 9 -7.71 -14.83 9.66
CA ILE A 9 -7.21 -15.03 8.30
C ILE A 9 -8.07 -14.27 7.28
N ASP A 10 -9.39 -14.39 7.36
CA ASP A 10 -10.31 -13.71 6.45
C ASP A 10 -10.22 -12.19 6.61
N ASN A 11 -10.10 -11.69 7.85
CA ASN A 11 -9.86 -10.27 8.08
C ASN A 11 -8.56 -9.77 7.43
N VAL A 12 -7.47 -10.53 7.55
CA VAL A 12 -6.19 -10.19 6.91
C VAL A 12 -6.34 -10.14 5.40
N ILE A 13 -7.07 -11.08 4.79
CA ILE A 13 -7.34 -11.10 3.35
C ILE A 13 -8.14 -9.86 2.94
N ASP A 14 -9.27 -9.58 3.60
CA ASP A 14 -10.14 -8.44 3.29
C ASP A 14 -9.38 -7.11 3.39
N VAL A 15 -8.59 -6.93 4.46
CA VAL A 15 -7.76 -5.74 4.65
C VAL A 15 -6.70 -5.63 3.55
N SER A 16 -6.08 -6.75 3.16
CA SER A 16 -5.08 -6.77 2.08
C SER A 16 -5.69 -6.37 0.73
N GLU A 17 -6.87 -6.89 0.40
CA GLU A 17 -7.58 -6.50 -0.82
C GLU A 17 -7.98 -5.03 -0.81
N MET A 18 -8.42 -4.52 0.34
CA MET A 18 -8.76 -3.11 0.50
C MET A 18 -7.53 -2.21 0.33
N LEU A 19 -6.37 -2.61 0.88
CA LEU A 19 -5.10 -1.92 0.67
C LEU A 19 -4.72 -1.87 -0.81
N LEU A 20 -4.85 -2.99 -1.54
CA LEU A 20 -4.59 -3.02 -2.99
C LEU A 20 -5.49 -2.06 -3.76
N LYS A 21 -6.79 -2.03 -3.45
CA LYS A 21 -7.76 -1.09 -4.08
C LYS A 21 -7.40 0.37 -3.80
N LEU A 22 -6.99 0.70 -2.58
CA LEU A 22 -6.57 2.05 -2.23
C LEU A 22 -5.27 2.46 -2.94
N LEU A 23 -4.31 1.55 -3.06
CA LEU A 23 -3.07 1.80 -3.82
C LEU A 23 -3.37 2.06 -5.30
N ASP A 24 -4.30 1.31 -5.90
CA ASP A 24 -4.69 1.52 -7.30
C ASP A 24 -5.44 2.83 -7.51
N ALA A 25 -6.33 3.20 -6.58
CA ALA A 25 -7.00 4.49 -6.59
C ALA A 25 -5.98 5.65 -6.49
N LEU A 26 -4.99 5.56 -5.60
CA LEU A 26 -3.96 6.58 -5.44
C LEU A 26 -3.05 6.70 -6.67
N ASN A 27 -2.70 5.58 -7.29
CA ASN A 27 -1.89 5.59 -8.52
C ASN A 27 -2.65 6.22 -9.70
N THR A 28 -3.93 5.88 -9.88
CA THR A 28 -4.76 6.46 -10.95
C THR A 28 -5.08 7.93 -10.71
N GLU A 29 -5.32 8.35 -9.47
CA GLU A 29 -5.51 9.76 -9.11
C GLU A 29 -4.25 10.58 -9.38
N ARG A 30 -3.07 10.03 -9.08
CA ARG A 30 -1.78 10.67 -9.40
C ARG A 30 -1.54 10.82 -10.91
N GLU A 31 -2.02 9.89 -11.74
CA GLU A 31 -1.93 10.00 -13.20
C GLU A 31 -2.88 11.09 -13.73
N ARG A 32 -4.08 11.21 -13.16
CA ARG A 32 -5.05 12.26 -13.52
C ARG A 32 -4.59 13.66 -13.11
N GLN A 33 -4.00 13.82 -11.92
CA GLN A 33 -3.47 15.10 -11.45
C GLN A 33 -2.28 15.62 -12.27
N VAL A 34 -1.57 14.75 -13.01
CA VAL A 34 -0.55 15.19 -13.97
C VAL A 34 -1.19 15.83 -15.22
N ALA A 35 -2.46 15.54 -15.50
CA ALA A 35 -3.19 16.07 -16.65
C ALA A 35 -4.00 17.35 -16.33
N GLU A 36 -4.44 17.54 -15.08
CA GLU A 36 -5.31 18.66 -14.70
C GLU A 36 -4.78 19.37 -13.45
N SER A 37 -4.42 20.65 -13.61
CA SER A 37 -4.00 21.53 -12.52
C SER A 37 -5.21 22.15 -11.84
N ALA A 38 -5.75 21.54 -10.77
CA ALA A 38 -6.47 22.27 -9.69
C ALA A 38 -6.99 21.32 -8.58
N GLU A 39 -6.76 21.74 -7.33
CA GLU A 39 -7.56 21.50 -6.12
C GLU A 39 -7.93 20.04 -5.72
N GLN A 40 -7.00 19.30 -5.12
CA GLN A 40 -7.31 18.00 -4.47
C GLN A 40 -6.49 17.65 -3.22
N ASP A 41 -5.96 18.63 -2.47
CA ASP A 41 -5.10 18.34 -1.31
C ASP A 41 -5.81 17.55 -0.19
N ASP A 42 -7.13 17.67 -0.03
CA ASP A 42 -7.84 17.13 1.13
C ASP A 42 -8.19 15.63 1.01
N LYS A 43 -8.56 15.14 -0.18
CA LYS A 43 -8.92 13.72 -0.40
C LYS A 43 -7.72 12.78 -0.40
N SER A 44 -6.58 13.24 -0.92
CA SER A 44 -5.34 12.44 -0.96
C SER A 44 -4.80 12.16 0.46
N SER A 45 -4.92 13.16 1.35
CA SER A 45 -4.54 13.06 2.76
C SER A 45 -5.40 12.03 3.53
N ALA A 46 -6.72 12.05 3.32
CA ALA A 46 -7.64 11.10 3.94
C ALA A 46 -7.39 9.64 3.48
N ASN A 47 -7.15 9.42 2.19
CA ASN A 47 -6.84 8.10 1.63
C ASN A 47 -5.50 7.55 2.15
N THR A 48 -4.49 8.42 2.27
CA THR A 48 -3.18 8.05 2.84
C THR A 48 -3.30 7.64 4.30
N THR A 49 -4.05 8.41 5.09
CA THR A 49 -4.30 8.09 6.51
C THR A 49 -5.04 6.76 6.66
N LYS A 50 -6.05 6.51 5.80
CA LYS A 50 -6.79 5.25 5.79
C LYS A 50 -5.89 4.07 5.44
N LEU A 51 -5.00 4.25 4.46
CA LEU A 51 -4.05 3.22 4.04
C LEU A 51 -3.11 2.84 5.19
N LEU A 52 -2.51 3.82 5.88
CA LEU A 52 -1.63 3.58 7.02
C LEU A 52 -2.36 2.87 8.18
N LYS A 53 -3.61 3.27 8.48
CA LYS A 53 -4.43 2.59 9.49
C LYS A 53 -4.67 1.13 9.15
N LEU A 54 -4.99 0.83 7.89
CA LEU A 54 -5.23 -0.54 7.43
C LEU A 54 -3.94 -1.39 7.48
N MET A 55 -2.77 -0.81 7.23
CA MET A 55 -1.50 -1.52 7.40
C MET A 55 -1.26 -1.93 8.85
N VAL A 56 -1.50 -1.03 9.80
CA VAL A 56 -1.37 -1.33 11.24
C VAL A 56 -2.36 -2.42 11.66
N ILE A 57 -3.62 -2.33 11.21
CA ILE A 57 -4.63 -3.35 11.50
C ILE A 57 -4.19 -4.71 10.96
N ARG A 58 -3.68 -4.75 9.73
CA ARG A 58 -3.20 -5.99 9.10
C ARG A 58 -2.06 -6.62 9.89
N GLU A 59 -1.07 -5.81 10.28
CA GLU A 59 0.09 -6.26 11.04
C GLU A 59 -0.33 -6.84 12.39
N ASP A 60 -1.19 -6.13 13.14
CA ASP A 60 -1.75 -6.59 14.41
C ASP A 60 -2.47 -7.95 14.26
N LYS A 61 -3.26 -8.12 13.20
CA LYS A 61 -3.97 -9.38 12.93
C LYS A 61 -3.04 -10.53 12.56
N ILE A 62 -1.97 -10.27 11.83
CA ILE A 62 -0.96 -11.27 11.52
C ILE A 62 -0.23 -11.72 12.80
N HIS A 63 0.14 -10.78 13.67
CA HIS A 63 0.74 -11.11 14.97
C HIS A 63 -0.23 -11.93 15.83
N GLN A 64 -1.49 -11.48 15.92
CA GLN A 64 -2.54 -12.22 16.65
C GLN A 64 -2.69 -13.66 16.14
N LEU A 65 -2.57 -13.88 14.82
CA LEU A 65 -2.69 -15.21 14.22
C LEU A 65 -1.55 -16.16 14.63
N PHE A 66 -0.31 -15.67 14.61
CA PHE A 66 0.85 -16.52 14.92
C PHE A 66 1.15 -16.64 16.42
N GLU A 67 0.66 -15.71 17.24
CA GLU A 67 0.71 -15.81 18.70
C GLU A 67 -0.44 -16.63 19.28
N GLY A 68 -1.60 -16.60 18.63
CA GLY A 68 -2.84 -17.19 19.15
C GLY A 68 -3.10 -18.64 18.77
N PHE A 69 -2.41 -19.17 17.76
CA PHE A 69 -2.67 -20.51 17.22
C PHE A 69 -1.39 -21.29 16.97
N SER A 70 -1.45 -22.59 17.21
CA SER A 70 -0.34 -23.51 16.91
C SER A 70 -0.14 -23.70 15.40
N SER A 71 1.04 -24.17 15.01
CA SER A 71 1.32 -24.49 13.60
C SER A 71 0.35 -25.53 13.04
N GLU A 72 -0.09 -26.50 13.85
CA GLU A 72 -1.00 -27.57 13.43
C GLU A 72 -2.39 -27.02 13.11
N GLU A 73 -2.91 -26.12 13.95
CA GLU A 73 -4.18 -25.43 13.73
C GLU A 73 -4.14 -24.55 12.48
N LEU A 74 -3.04 -23.82 12.27
CA LEU A 74 -2.86 -22.97 11.10
C LEU A 74 -2.74 -23.77 9.80
N GLN A 75 -2.17 -24.98 9.86
CA GLN A 75 -1.98 -25.83 8.69
C GLN A 75 -3.31 -26.32 8.08
N ILE A 76 -4.39 -26.38 8.88
CA ILE A 76 -5.75 -26.63 8.38
C ILE A 76 -6.19 -25.54 7.40
N HIS A 77 -5.68 -24.32 7.54
CA HIS A 77 -6.00 -23.16 6.72
C HIS A 77 -4.92 -22.83 5.68
N HIS A 78 -4.06 -23.81 5.34
CA HIS A 78 -2.90 -23.61 4.48
C HIS A 78 -3.21 -22.86 3.17
N THR A 79 -4.29 -23.23 2.47
CA THR A 79 -4.69 -22.56 1.22
C THR A 79 -4.94 -21.06 1.39
N LYS A 80 -5.55 -20.65 2.52
CA LYS A 80 -5.77 -19.22 2.80
C LYS A 80 -4.49 -18.51 3.23
N LEU A 81 -3.60 -19.19 3.95
CA LEU A 81 -2.26 -18.66 4.26
C LEU A 81 -1.43 -18.43 2.98
N LEU A 82 -1.54 -19.32 1.99
CA LEU A 82 -0.95 -19.11 0.67
C LEU A 82 -1.55 -17.89 -0.04
N ALA A 83 -2.87 -17.68 0.09
CA ALA A 83 -3.52 -16.49 -0.45
C ALA A 83 -3.00 -15.19 0.21
N ILE A 84 -2.80 -15.18 1.53
CA ILE A 84 -2.19 -14.06 2.26
C ILE A 84 -0.78 -13.77 1.71
N SER A 85 0.05 -14.80 1.53
CA SER A 85 1.40 -14.67 0.98
C SER A 85 1.39 -14.11 -0.46
N ALA A 86 0.45 -14.56 -1.29
CA ALA A 86 0.28 -14.01 -2.64
C ALA A 86 -0.12 -12.52 -2.61
N LEU A 87 -1.02 -12.13 -1.70
CA LEU A 87 -1.43 -10.73 -1.51
C LEU A 87 -0.28 -9.86 -0.99
N ASP A 88 0.57 -10.39 -0.09
CA ASP A 88 1.77 -9.71 0.37
C ASP A 88 2.72 -9.36 -0.78
N ASN A 89 2.99 -10.34 -1.65
CA ASN A 89 3.84 -10.12 -2.82
C ASN A 89 3.27 -9.04 -3.74
N GLN A 90 1.95 -9.04 -3.95
CA GLN A 90 1.28 -8.01 -4.75
C GLN A 90 1.36 -6.62 -4.12
N LEU A 91 1.17 -6.52 -2.80
CA LEU A 91 1.28 -5.25 -2.06
C LEU A 91 2.69 -4.69 -2.17
N VAL A 92 3.71 -5.52 -1.91
CA VAL A 92 5.13 -5.15 -2.02
C VAL A 92 5.45 -4.69 -3.44
N GLU A 93 5.02 -5.43 -4.45
CA GLU A 93 5.28 -5.07 -5.84
C GLU A 93 4.65 -3.72 -6.21
N LYS A 94 3.39 -3.48 -5.84
CA LYS A 94 2.71 -2.20 -6.12
C LYS A 94 3.40 -1.04 -5.42
N VAL A 95 3.76 -1.18 -4.15
CA VAL A 95 4.49 -0.14 -3.40
C VAL A 95 5.85 0.16 -4.06
N ASN A 96 6.59 -0.88 -4.46
CA ASN A 96 7.87 -0.71 -5.16
C ASN A 96 7.72 0.00 -6.50
N ARG A 97 6.69 -0.33 -7.30
CA ARG A 97 6.38 0.38 -8.55
C ARG A 97 6.10 1.86 -8.29
N THR A 98 5.27 2.18 -7.30
CA THR A 98 4.96 3.56 -6.92
C THR A 98 6.21 4.31 -6.43
N GLN A 99 7.07 3.66 -5.64
CA GLN A 99 8.33 4.23 -5.16
C GLN A 99 9.30 4.54 -6.32
N ASN A 100 9.45 3.61 -7.26
CA ASN A 100 10.32 3.78 -8.43
C ASN A 100 9.83 4.91 -9.34
N SER A 101 8.51 5.01 -9.56
CA SER A 101 7.91 6.13 -10.29
C SER A 101 8.21 7.48 -9.60
N ALA A 102 8.05 7.55 -8.28
CA ALA A 102 8.38 8.76 -7.51
C ALA A 102 9.87 9.14 -7.60
N LYS A 103 10.78 8.16 -7.47
CA LYS A 103 12.23 8.38 -7.63
C LYS A 103 12.57 8.98 -9.00
N SER A 104 12.00 8.43 -10.07
CA SER A 104 12.19 8.94 -11.42
C SER A 104 11.68 10.37 -11.58
N LYS A 105 10.49 10.69 -11.06
CA LYS A 105 9.94 12.06 -11.07
C LYS A 105 10.83 13.05 -10.31
N ILE A 106 11.32 12.68 -9.12
CA ILE A 106 12.24 13.50 -8.33
C ILE A 106 13.53 13.79 -9.12
N LEU A 107 14.07 12.78 -9.81
CA LEU A 107 15.26 12.95 -10.64
C LEU A 107 15.02 13.95 -11.78
N THR A 108 13.88 13.86 -12.47
CA THR A 108 13.48 14.83 -13.50
C THR A 108 13.39 16.25 -12.93
N LEU A 109 12.73 16.44 -11.79
CA LEU A 109 12.64 17.75 -11.14
C LEU A 109 14.01 18.31 -10.75
N LYS A 110 14.92 17.47 -10.25
CA LYS A 110 16.31 17.88 -9.95
C LYS A 110 17.06 18.32 -11.21
N LYS A 111 16.88 17.64 -12.35
CA LYS A 111 17.47 18.02 -13.64
C LYS A 111 16.90 19.36 -14.12
N ASN A 112 15.58 19.55 -14.05
CA ASN A 112 14.92 20.79 -14.44
C ASN A 112 15.42 21.98 -13.59
N ARG A 113 15.52 21.80 -12.26
CA ARG A 113 16.08 22.83 -11.37
C ARG A 113 17.50 23.23 -11.76
N LYS A 114 18.35 22.26 -12.12
CA LYS A 114 19.72 22.55 -12.60
C LYS A 114 19.69 23.35 -13.90
N ALA A 115 18.83 23.00 -14.85
CA ALA A 115 18.69 23.72 -16.10
C ALA A 115 18.22 25.17 -15.89
N ILE A 116 17.17 25.38 -15.09
CA ILE A 116 16.67 26.72 -14.74
C ILE A 116 17.77 27.58 -14.12
N ASN A 117 18.52 27.02 -13.17
CA ASN A 117 19.63 27.74 -12.53
C ASN A 117 20.76 28.10 -13.51
N LEU A 118 20.97 27.33 -14.58
CA LEU A 118 21.93 27.68 -15.63
C LEU A 118 21.44 28.86 -16.46
N TYR A 119 20.16 28.86 -16.85
CA TYR A 119 19.57 29.95 -17.63
C TYR A 119 19.42 31.27 -16.86
N GLN A 120 19.24 31.22 -15.54
CA GLN A 120 19.14 32.43 -14.69
C GLN A 120 20.50 33.08 -14.37
N LYS A 121 21.62 32.43 -14.71
CA LYS A 121 22.99 32.96 -14.52
C LYS A 121 23.54 33.65 -15.77
N LEU A 122 22.87 33.52 -16.91
CA LEU A 122 23.08 34.31 -18.12
C LEU A 122 22.34 35.65 -17.98
#